data_AF-A0A7C5MBF3-F1
#
_entry.id   AF-A0A7C5MBF3-F1
#
_cell.length_a   1.000
_cell.length_b   1.000
_cell.length_c   1.000
_cell.angle_alpha   90.00
_cell.angle_beta   90.00
_cell.angle_gamma   90.00
#
_symmetry.space_group_name_H-M   'P 1'
#
loop_
_entity.id
_entity.type
_entity.pdbx_description
1 polymer ?
#
loop_
_entity_poly.entity_id
_entity_poly.type
_entity_poly.pdbx_seq_one_letter_code
_entity_poly.pdbx_strand_id
1 'polypeptide(L)'
;MTSLRTWAGVLIVLHCSMALAFGPRTHEEVTRAAARGKLPEMSLSCPSESDLAAFVADLKRVLVEAAGDRRGELLAIWPDDSSQGLRDLLDMTLDPAKRIHGVDVVVCEKDPLALLALEANSPDLDGRNTDRVAIGRDGRPLSGARGPIPADPAVLDMGGMYGLASQAHAHYALTTQPTANPMALFRDPEHFAVATAVEGGPLTFAPSMARAHFLVALLALGLDSPGADAIALGWLGGAIHYLQDAMTPLHTVQVGAPCVVFHGAKTFLWRALATQGGLLSTLKSPVATVTDVVSNLHLWTEALWDASDIGACIGPDLETGPLGLDEVLDFLSSTSARHLGPLTYATACKAATPEVVDAQVVLEDGAIAGERHIADPEAAMGLLKIGCDATLAASRATALVVASFVSLAEWAKTPEGRAAIAGRLVRERLDAVAARQARLAAWMEGHRDGVPLWAGEVRSPIVIALELLVIAACFLLFRRFRRRGGRAG
;
A
#
# COMPACT_ATOMS: atom_id res chain seq x y z
N MET A 1 10.46 -59.49 -19.87
CA MET A 1 11.00 -58.52 -18.90
C MET A 1 10.19 -57.24 -19.04
N THR A 2 9.55 -56.86 -17.95
CA THR A 2 8.30 -56.09 -17.86
C THR A 2 8.48 -54.86 -16.98
N SER A 3 8.12 -53.68 -17.50
CA SER A 3 7.43 -52.53 -16.82
C SER A 3 7.62 -51.29 -17.73
N LEU A 4 6.66 -50.44 -18.13
CA LEU A 4 5.28 -50.12 -17.73
C LEU A 4 5.12 -49.79 -16.25
N ARG A 5 5.14 -48.47 -15.93
CA ARG A 5 4.61 -47.74 -14.75
C ARG A 5 5.34 -46.39 -14.64
N THR A 6 4.78 -45.19 -14.44
CA THR A 6 3.40 -44.69 -14.28
C THR A 6 3.49 -43.16 -14.39
N TRP A 7 2.49 -42.51 -14.98
CA TRP A 7 2.17 -41.09 -14.75
C TRP A 7 1.60 -40.90 -13.33
N ALA A 8 2.10 -39.92 -12.57
CA ALA A 8 1.46 -39.20 -11.45
C ALA A 8 2.61 -38.51 -10.68
N GLY A 9 2.74 -37.18 -10.68
CA GLY A 9 1.83 -36.30 -9.99
C GLY A 9 2.46 -35.90 -8.65
N VAL A 10 3.22 -34.81 -8.64
CA VAL A 10 3.36 -33.98 -7.44
C VAL A 10 3.00 -32.58 -7.87
N LEU A 11 1.78 -32.20 -7.47
CA LEU A 11 1.29 -30.84 -7.47
C LEU A 11 2.36 -29.92 -6.90
N ILE A 12 2.78 -28.94 -7.70
CA ILE A 12 3.29 -27.68 -7.18
C ILE A 12 2.09 -27.05 -6.45
N VAL A 13 2.06 -27.15 -5.13
CA VAL A 13 1.21 -26.26 -4.34
C VAL A 13 1.95 -24.93 -4.30
N LEU A 14 1.65 -24.06 -5.28
CA LEU A 14 1.91 -22.63 -5.20
C LEU A 14 1.11 -22.10 -4.02
N HIS A 15 1.69 -22.10 -2.82
CA HIS A 15 1.24 -21.18 -1.78
C HIS A 15 1.75 -19.80 -2.18
N CYS A 16 0.84 -18.97 -2.67
CA CYS A 16 1.08 -17.53 -2.74
C CYS A 16 1.11 -17.01 -1.30
N SER A 17 2.30 -16.78 -0.78
CA SER A 17 2.49 -16.04 0.47
C SER A 17 2.72 -14.58 0.10
N MET A 18 1.73 -13.73 0.34
CA MET A 18 1.82 -12.29 0.09
C MET A 18 2.32 -11.59 1.36
N ALA A 19 3.25 -10.65 1.21
CA ALA A 19 3.72 -9.81 2.31
C ALA A 19 2.98 -8.46 2.30
N LEU A 20 2.79 -7.93 3.50
CA LEU A 20 1.78 -6.95 3.86
C LEU A 20 2.42 -5.66 4.36
N ALA A 21 1.59 -4.64 4.53
CA ALA A 21 1.85 -3.34 5.13
C ALA A 21 2.06 -3.52 6.66
N PHE A 22 1.39 -2.88 7.63
CA PHE A 22 1.44 -3.46 9.00
C PHE A 22 1.22 -4.97 8.86
N GLY A 23 2.05 -5.81 9.49
CA GLY A 23 1.93 -7.22 9.18
C GLY A 23 0.51 -7.72 9.54
N PRO A 24 0.03 -8.81 8.92
CA PRO A 24 -1.39 -9.20 9.03
C PRO A 24 -1.83 -9.35 10.48
N ARG A 25 -0.91 -9.77 11.33
CA ARG A 25 -1.18 -9.92 12.76
C ARG A 25 -1.41 -8.56 13.42
N THR A 26 -0.56 -7.57 13.14
CA THR A 26 -0.70 -6.22 13.71
C THR A 26 -2.01 -5.56 13.30
N HIS A 27 -2.41 -5.64 12.03
CA HIS A 27 -3.71 -5.13 11.55
C HIS A 27 -4.89 -5.76 12.30
N GLU A 28 -4.88 -7.09 12.45
CA GLU A 28 -5.91 -7.81 13.21
C GLU A 28 -5.96 -7.38 14.68
N GLU A 29 -4.81 -7.33 15.34
CA GLU A 29 -4.73 -7.00 16.77
C GLU A 29 -5.17 -5.56 17.05
N VAL A 30 -4.70 -4.60 16.23
CA VAL A 30 -5.13 -3.20 16.30
C VAL A 30 -6.63 -3.10 16.12
N THR A 31 -7.17 -3.76 15.09
CA THR A 31 -8.61 -3.74 14.79
C THR A 31 -9.43 -4.36 15.91
N ARG A 32 -9.04 -5.55 16.39
CA ARG A 32 -9.74 -6.25 17.49
C ARG A 32 -9.74 -5.39 18.75
N ALA A 33 -8.58 -4.83 19.13
CA ALA A 33 -8.49 -4.01 20.34
C ALA A 33 -9.28 -2.71 20.21
N ALA A 34 -9.21 -2.04 19.06
CA ALA A 34 -9.91 -0.79 18.81
C ALA A 34 -11.43 -0.97 18.73
N ALA A 35 -11.93 -2.02 18.08
CA ALA A 35 -13.36 -2.25 17.83
C ALA A 35 -14.08 -3.03 18.95
N ARG A 36 -13.34 -3.67 19.88
CA ARG A 36 -13.93 -4.46 20.97
C ARG A 36 -14.94 -3.63 21.78
N GLY A 37 -16.17 -4.15 21.88
CA GLY A 37 -17.27 -3.53 22.61
C GLY A 37 -17.80 -2.22 22.00
N LYS A 38 -17.34 -1.83 20.80
CA LYS A 38 -17.78 -0.61 20.11
C LYS A 38 -18.69 -0.86 18.92
N LEU A 39 -18.69 -2.08 18.38
CA LEU A 39 -19.66 -2.50 17.38
C LEU A 39 -21.04 -2.71 18.04
N PRO A 40 -22.15 -2.35 17.37
CA PRO A 40 -23.48 -2.64 17.87
C PRO A 40 -23.71 -4.14 17.94
N GLU A 41 -24.66 -4.56 18.76
CA GLU A 41 -25.13 -5.94 18.72
C GLU A 41 -25.74 -6.21 17.35
N MET A 42 -25.05 -7.00 16.54
CA MET A 42 -25.48 -7.39 15.20
C MET A 42 -25.32 -8.89 15.02
N SER A 43 -26.30 -9.49 14.36
CA SER A 43 -26.30 -10.92 14.04
C SER A 43 -26.01 -11.08 12.56
N LEU A 44 -24.77 -11.43 12.22
CA LEU A 44 -24.37 -11.55 10.82
C LEU A 44 -24.95 -12.80 10.18
N SER A 45 -25.63 -12.61 9.04
CA SER A 45 -25.89 -13.70 8.11
C SER A 45 -24.67 -13.86 7.20
N CYS A 46 -24.36 -15.10 6.83
CA CYS A 46 -23.29 -15.31 5.86
C CYS A 46 -23.75 -14.80 4.50
N PRO A 47 -23.04 -13.81 3.93
CA PRO A 47 -23.38 -13.27 2.62
C PRO A 47 -23.17 -14.34 1.54
N SER A 48 -24.04 -14.33 0.53
CA SER A 48 -23.97 -15.16 -0.67
C SER A 48 -23.37 -14.39 -1.84
N GLU A 49 -22.98 -15.10 -2.91
CA GLU A 49 -22.59 -14.45 -4.18
C GLU A 49 -23.74 -13.61 -4.77
N SER A 50 -25.01 -14.00 -4.53
CA SER A 50 -26.16 -13.18 -4.93
C SER A 50 -26.29 -11.89 -4.14
N ASP A 51 -25.94 -11.89 -2.84
CA ASP A 51 -25.95 -10.66 -2.03
C ASP A 51 -24.88 -9.70 -2.54
N LEU A 52 -23.71 -10.22 -2.90
CA LEU A 52 -22.63 -9.43 -3.49
C LEU A 52 -23.02 -8.86 -4.86
N ALA A 53 -23.62 -9.66 -5.74
CA ALA A 53 -24.10 -9.17 -7.03
C ALA A 53 -25.20 -8.10 -6.87
N ALA A 54 -26.13 -8.30 -5.92
CA ALA A 54 -27.15 -7.31 -5.58
C ALA A 54 -26.54 -6.01 -5.05
N PHE A 55 -25.51 -6.13 -4.21
CA PHE A 55 -24.76 -4.98 -3.70
C PHE A 55 -24.09 -4.18 -4.82
N VAL A 56 -23.37 -4.84 -5.73
CA VAL A 56 -22.69 -4.20 -6.86
C VAL A 56 -23.69 -3.46 -7.76
N ALA A 57 -24.83 -4.09 -8.05
CA ALA A 57 -25.91 -3.47 -8.83
C ALA A 57 -26.56 -2.28 -8.11
N ASP A 58 -26.87 -2.41 -6.82
CA ASP A 58 -27.45 -1.34 -6.00
C ASP A 58 -26.49 -0.15 -5.85
N LEU A 59 -25.20 -0.43 -5.58
CA LEU A 59 -24.16 0.58 -5.50
C LEU A 59 -24.08 1.38 -6.79
N LYS A 60 -23.97 0.71 -7.95
CA LYS A 60 -23.96 1.40 -9.25
C LYS A 60 -25.20 2.25 -9.45
N ARG A 61 -26.39 1.73 -9.15
CA ARG A 61 -27.66 2.48 -9.29
C ARG A 61 -27.62 3.78 -8.47
N VAL A 62 -27.27 3.68 -7.19
CA VAL A 62 -27.21 4.85 -6.28
C VAL A 62 -26.15 5.85 -6.73
N LEU A 63 -24.97 5.38 -7.20
CA LEU A 63 -23.93 6.26 -7.72
C LEU A 63 -24.35 6.93 -9.03
N VAL A 64 -25.02 6.22 -9.94
CA VAL A 64 -25.54 6.78 -11.20
C VAL A 64 -26.61 7.85 -10.96
N GLU A 65 -27.46 7.66 -9.96
CA GLU A 65 -28.43 8.68 -9.52
C GLU A 65 -27.71 9.91 -8.95
N ALA A 66 -26.68 9.70 -8.12
CA ALA A 66 -25.93 10.78 -7.48
C ALA A 66 -24.95 11.51 -8.42
N ALA A 67 -24.57 10.91 -9.54
CA ALA A 67 -23.60 11.47 -10.49
C ALA A 67 -24.09 12.73 -11.22
N GLY A 68 -25.41 12.94 -11.30
CA GLY A 68 -25.97 14.13 -11.94
C GLY A 68 -25.50 14.32 -13.38
N ASP A 69 -24.87 15.46 -13.65
CA ASP A 69 -24.28 15.82 -14.95
C ASP A 69 -23.10 14.94 -15.37
N ARG A 70 -22.39 14.35 -14.39
CA ARG A 70 -21.26 13.43 -14.62
C ARG A 70 -21.68 11.97 -14.81
N ARG A 71 -22.98 11.69 -14.95
CA ARG A 71 -23.51 10.34 -15.21
C ARG A 71 -22.84 9.65 -16.40
N GLY A 72 -22.55 10.40 -17.47
CA GLY A 72 -21.89 9.87 -18.66
C GLY A 72 -20.46 9.38 -18.38
N GLU A 73 -19.71 10.10 -17.53
CA GLU A 73 -18.36 9.70 -17.12
C GLU A 73 -18.39 8.41 -16.29
N LEU A 74 -19.31 8.32 -15.32
CA LEU A 74 -19.46 7.12 -14.49
C LEU A 74 -19.85 5.90 -15.33
N LEU A 75 -20.78 6.02 -16.27
CA LEU A 75 -21.19 4.91 -17.14
C LEU A 75 -20.12 4.52 -18.17
N ALA A 76 -19.17 5.41 -18.48
CA ALA A 76 -18.03 5.05 -19.31
C ALA A 76 -17.01 4.17 -18.57
N ILE A 77 -16.89 4.36 -17.24
CA ILE A 77 -16.04 3.56 -16.35
C ILE A 77 -16.75 2.26 -15.94
N TRP A 78 -18.05 2.35 -15.64
CA TRP A 78 -18.86 1.25 -15.11
C TRP A 78 -20.10 0.99 -15.99
N PRO A 79 -19.92 0.42 -17.20
CA PRO A 79 -20.98 0.30 -18.20
C PRO A 79 -22.06 -0.73 -17.84
N ASP A 80 -21.67 -1.87 -17.29
CA ASP A 80 -22.56 -2.97 -16.90
C ASP A 80 -22.50 -3.22 -15.39
N ASP A 81 -23.23 -4.19 -14.86
CA ASP A 81 -23.29 -4.45 -13.42
C ASP A 81 -22.14 -5.38 -12.97
N SER A 82 -21.05 -5.42 -13.75
CA SER A 82 -19.88 -6.23 -13.42
C SER A 82 -19.10 -5.63 -12.24
N SER A 83 -18.39 -6.50 -11.53
CA SER A 83 -17.42 -6.08 -10.52
C SER A 83 -16.24 -5.29 -11.11
N GLN A 84 -15.96 -5.45 -12.41
CA GLN A 84 -14.86 -4.77 -13.09
C GLN A 84 -15.00 -3.24 -13.05
N GLY A 85 -16.21 -2.71 -13.26
CA GLY A 85 -16.43 -1.26 -13.20
C GLY A 85 -16.27 -0.69 -11.79
N LEU A 86 -16.64 -1.46 -10.76
CA LEU A 86 -16.37 -1.11 -9.36
C LEU A 86 -14.86 -1.07 -9.07
N ARG A 87 -14.12 -2.09 -9.53
CA ARG A 87 -12.66 -2.14 -9.41
C ARG A 87 -11.99 -0.94 -10.07
N ASP A 88 -12.43 -0.58 -11.27
CA ASP A 88 -11.85 0.55 -12.01
C ASP A 88 -12.14 1.90 -11.32
N LEU A 89 -13.38 2.09 -10.84
CA LEU A 89 -13.80 3.28 -10.10
C LEU A 89 -13.03 3.45 -8.78
N LEU A 90 -12.75 2.36 -8.07
CA LEU A 90 -12.05 2.36 -6.79
C LEU A 90 -10.53 2.23 -6.92
N ASP A 91 -10.00 2.31 -8.13
CA ASP A 91 -8.58 2.17 -8.42
C ASP A 91 -7.99 0.90 -7.80
N MET A 92 -8.64 -0.24 -8.07
CA MET A 92 -8.17 -1.59 -7.73
C MET A 92 -7.55 -2.28 -8.94
N THR A 93 -6.90 -3.42 -8.71
CA THR A 93 -6.34 -4.25 -9.78
C THR A 93 -7.43 -4.65 -10.77
N LEU A 94 -7.11 -4.54 -12.05
CA LEU A 94 -7.98 -4.94 -13.14
C LEU A 94 -7.66 -6.35 -13.64
N ASP A 95 -6.75 -7.06 -12.98
CA ASP A 95 -6.46 -8.46 -13.28
C ASP A 95 -7.65 -9.36 -12.91
N PRO A 96 -8.32 -10.02 -13.88
CA PRO A 96 -9.47 -10.87 -13.61
C PRO A 96 -9.09 -12.15 -12.85
N ALA A 97 -7.81 -12.51 -12.76
CA ALA A 97 -7.35 -13.65 -11.96
C ALA A 97 -7.40 -13.38 -10.45
N LYS A 98 -7.37 -12.10 -10.04
CA LYS A 98 -7.48 -11.71 -8.62
C LYS A 98 -8.94 -11.70 -8.20
N ARG A 99 -9.22 -12.27 -7.02
CA ARG A 99 -10.56 -12.35 -6.43
C ARG A 99 -10.57 -11.46 -5.19
N ILE A 100 -11.26 -10.32 -5.27
CA ILE A 100 -11.20 -9.27 -4.25
C ILE A 100 -12.36 -9.43 -3.27
N HIS A 101 -12.06 -9.35 -1.97
CA HIS A 101 -13.07 -9.41 -0.92
C HIS A 101 -13.99 -8.19 -0.94
N GLY A 102 -15.29 -8.43 -0.83
CA GLY A 102 -16.33 -7.40 -0.91
C GLY A 102 -16.64 -6.95 -2.34
N VAL A 103 -15.97 -7.52 -3.35
CA VAL A 103 -16.16 -7.21 -4.78
C VAL A 103 -16.49 -8.47 -5.59
N ASP A 104 -15.70 -9.54 -5.46
CA ASP A 104 -15.88 -10.81 -6.19
C ASP A 104 -16.07 -12.02 -5.29
N VAL A 105 -15.69 -11.90 -4.02
CA VAL A 105 -15.84 -12.93 -3.00
C VAL A 105 -16.33 -12.29 -1.71
N VAL A 106 -17.03 -13.08 -0.92
CA VAL A 106 -17.47 -12.70 0.42
C VAL A 106 -17.07 -13.77 1.41
N VAL A 107 -16.78 -13.36 2.64
CA VAL A 107 -16.38 -14.25 3.73
C VAL A 107 -17.59 -14.52 4.63
N CYS A 108 -17.78 -15.79 4.98
CA CYS A 108 -18.75 -16.22 5.97
C CYS A 108 -18.09 -16.28 7.35
N GLU A 109 -18.13 -15.16 8.05
CA GLU A 109 -17.77 -15.05 9.48
C GLU A 109 -18.96 -14.41 10.21
N LYS A 110 -19.37 -15.02 11.32
CA LYS A 110 -20.59 -14.64 12.05
C LYS A 110 -20.31 -13.71 13.22
N ASP A 111 -19.08 -13.71 13.75
CA ASP A 111 -18.65 -12.74 14.74
C ASP A 111 -18.27 -11.42 14.05
N PRO A 112 -18.98 -10.31 14.32
CA PRO A 112 -18.67 -8.99 13.74
C PRO A 112 -17.24 -8.54 13.96
N LEU A 113 -16.70 -8.81 15.15
CA LEU A 113 -15.34 -8.39 15.48
C LEU A 113 -14.31 -9.22 14.71
N ALA A 114 -14.54 -10.53 14.59
CA ALA A 114 -13.68 -11.41 13.79
C ALA A 114 -13.74 -11.07 12.30
N LEU A 115 -14.93 -10.80 11.74
CA LEU A 115 -15.09 -10.42 10.35
C LEU A 115 -14.37 -9.10 10.07
N LEU A 116 -14.57 -8.09 10.91
CA LEU A 116 -13.92 -6.78 10.75
C LEU A 116 -12.39 -6.89 10.80
N ALA A 117 -11.85 -7.70 11.72
CA ALA A 117 -10.42 -7.92 11.84
C ALA A 117 -9.85 -8.70 10.65
N LEU A 118 -10.56 -9.73 10.17
CA LEU A 118 -10.18 -10.49 8.98
C LEU A 118 -10.15 -9.58 7.74
N GLU A 119 -11.17 -8.75 7.58
CA GLU A 119 -11.30 -7.88 6.41
C GLU A 119 -10.39 -6.65 6.46
N ALA A 120 -9.84 -6.31 7.64
CA ALA A 120 -8.72 -5.37 7.77
C ALA A 120 -7.39 -5.94 7.23
N ASN A 121 -7.30 -7.24 6.96
CA ASN A 121 -6.16 -7.86 6.28
C ASN A 121 -6.39 -8.08 4.79
N SER A 122 -7.65 -8.15 4.35
CA SER A 122 -7.98 -8.51 2.96
C SER A 122 -7.28 -7.67 1.89
N PRO A 123 -7.12 -6.33 2.01
CA PRO A 123 -6.48 -5.52 0.96
C PRO A 123 -5.09 -5.96 0.54
N ASP A 124 -4.43 -6.64 1.47
CA ASP A 124 -3.06 -7.05 1.42
C ASP A 124 -2.95 -8.53 0.99
N LEU A 125 -4.01 -9.31 1.22
CA LEU A 125 -4.07 -10.76 0.95
C LEU A 125 -4.80 -11.14 -0.34
N ASP A 126 -5.70 -10.29 -0.84
CA ASP A 126 -6.53 -10.60 -2.01
C ASP A 126 -5.97 -10.06 -3.33
N GLY A 127 -4.86 -9.32 -3.24
CA GLY A 127 -4.11 -8.80 -4.37
C GLY A 127 -4.77 -7.61 -5.06
N ARG A 128 -5.80 -6.98 -4.45
CA ARG A 128 -6.48 -5.80 -5.02
C ARG A 128 -5.54 -4.66 -5.35
N ASN A 129 -4.39 -4.57 -4.68
CA ASN A 129 -3.41 -3.53 -4.92
C ASN A 129 -2.21 -3.95 -5.77
N THR A 130 -2.18 -5.20 -6.24
CA THR A 130 -1.06 -5.74 -7.02
C THR A 130 -1.32 -5.73 -8.53
N ASP A 131 -0.26 -5.87 -9.31
CA ASP A 131 -0.31 -6.15 -10.75
C ASP A 131 -1.07 -5.05 -11.53
N ARG A 132 -0.67 -3.80 -11.28
CA ARG A 132 -1.28 -2.55 -11.77
C ARG A 132 -0.92 -2.25 -13.22
N VAL A 133 -1.40 -3.11 -14.12
CA VAL A 133 -1.22 -2.98 -15.57
C VAL A 133 -2.49 -2.41 -16.20
N ALA A 134 -2.33 -1.51 -17.18
CA ALA A 134 -3.45 -0.97 -17.93
C ALA A 134 -4.11 -2.10 -18.75
N ILE A 135 -5.43 -2.17 -18.70
CA ILE A 135 -6.22 -3.19 -19.42
C ILE A 135 -7.00 -2.52 -20.56
N GLY A 136 -6.94 -3.12 -21.74
CA GLY A 136 -7.70 -2.70 -22.92
C GLY A 136 -9.18 -3.07 -22.83
N ARG A 137 -9.98 -2.54 -23.76
CA ARG A 137 -11.43 -2.85 -23.82
C ARG A 137 -11.73 -4.32 -24.10
N ASP A 138 -10.78 -5.08 -24.64
CA ASP A 138 -10.88 -6.52 -24.86
C ASP A 138 -10.52 -7.35 -23.61
N GLY A 139 -10.28 -6.69 -22.47
CA GLY A 139 -9.91 -7.32 -21.21
C GLY A 139 -8.46 -7.80 -21.16
N ARG A 140 -7.61 -7.42 -22.13
CA ARG A 140 -6.20 -7.83 -22.15
C ARG A 140 -5.27 -6.72 -21.66
N PRO A 141 -4.14 -7.07 -21.03
CA PRO A 141 -3.09 -6.10 -20.72
C PRO A 141 -2.63 -5.33 -21.95
N LEU A 142 -2.58 -4.00 -21.83
CA LEU A 142 -1.98 -3.14 -22.83
C LEU A 142 -0.45 -3.28 -22.75
N SER A 143 0.19 -3.42 -23.90
CA SER A 143 1.63 -3.54 -24.02
C SER A 143 2.12 -2.81 -25.27
N GLY A 144 3.27 -2.15 -25.17
CA GLY A 144 4.01 -1.62 -26.31
C GLY A 144 5.20 -2.52 -26.67
N ALA A 145 6.10 -2.01 -27.52
CA ALA A 145 7.24 -2.77 -28.02
C ALA A 145 8.29 -3.14 -26.95
N ARG A 146 8.37 -2.38 -25.85
CA ARG A 146 9.31 -2.58 -24.73
C ARG A 146 8.67 -3.34 -23.56
N GLY A 147 7.34 -3.33 -23.45
CA GLY A 147 6.64 -4.12 -22.45
C GLY A 147 5.27 -3.54 -22.04
N PRO A 148 4.76 -3.93 -20.86
CA PRO A 148 3.44 -3.55 -20.40
C PRO A 148 3.32 -2.05 -20.09
N ILE A 149 2.10 -1.54 -20.19
CA ILE A 149 1.75 -0.15 -19.84
C ILE A 149 1.17 -0.13 -18.41
N PRO A 150 1.62 0.75 -17.51
CA PRO A 150 1.07 0.84 -16.17
C PRO A 150 -0.39 1.32 -16.20
N ALA A 151 -1.21 0.85 -15.26
CA ALA A 151 -2.55 1.40 -15.06
C ALA A 151 -2.50 2.88 -14.60
N ASP A 152 -1.48 3.21 -13.80
CA ASP A 152 -1.10 4.56 -13.41
C ASP A 152 0.43 4.65 -13.37
N PRO A 153 1.10 5.58 -14.07
CA PRO A 153 2.55 5.74 -13.96
C PRO A 153 3.05 6.02 -12.53
N ALA A 154 2.19 6.48 -11.61
CA ALA A 154 2.54 6.66 -10.19
C ALA A 154 3.07 5.39 -9.52
N VAL A 155 2.63 4.20 -9.96
CA VAL A 155 3.12 2.92 -9.39
C VAL A 155 4.61 2.70 -9.64
N LEU A 156 5.15 3.28 -10.72
CA LEU A 156 6.56 3.16 -11.07
C LEU A 156 7.47 3.92 -10.09
N ASP A 157 6.96 4.99 -9.47
CA ASP A 157 7.69 5.74 -8.45
C ASP A 157 7.78 4.97 -7.13
N MET A 158 6.98 3.91 -6.97
CA MET A 158 6.99 3.03 -5.80
C MET A 158 7.68 1.68 -6.03
N GLY A 159 8.29 1.50 -7.21
CA GLY A 159 9.20 0.38 -7.50
C GLY A 159 8.78 -0.51 -8.67
N GLY A 160 7.52 -0.52 -9.09
CA GLY A 160 7.10 -1.30 -10.25
C GLY A 160 5.60 -1.54 -10.37
N MET A 161 5.20 -2.21 -11.45
CA MET A 161 3.79 -2.50 -11.77
C MET A 161 3.31 -3.86 -11.27
N TYR A 162 4.20 -4.70 -10.74
CA TYR A 162 3.89 -6.06 -10.32
C TYR A 162 4.21 -6.29 -8.84
N GLY A 163 3.55 -7.29 -8.24
CA GLY A 163 3.81 -7.73 -6.88
C GLY A 163 3.75 -6.61 -5.83
N LEU A 164 4.54 -6.74 -4.78
CA LEU A 164 4.52 -5.83 -3.61
C LEU A 164 4.95 -4.39 -3.94
N ALA A 165 5.81 -4.19 -4.95
CA ALA A 165 6.17 -2.83 -5.34
C ALA A 165 4.95 -2.06 -5.88
N SER A 166 4.02 -2.77 -6.54
CA SER A 166 2.85 -2.14 -7.13
C SER A 166 1.75 -1.79 -6.14
N GLN A 167 1.71 -2.40 -4.95
CA GLN A 167 0.73 -2.01 -3.93
C GLN A 167 1.11 -0.75 -3.17
N ALA A 168 2.40 -0.43 -3.05
CA ALA A 168 2.88 0.63 -2.16
C ALA A 168 2.24 2.01 -2.42
N HIS A 169 1.91 2.37 -3.66
CA HIS A 169 1.19 3.62 -3.96
C HIS A 169 -0.20 3.70 -3.28
N ALA A 170 -0.90 2.58 -3.09
CA ALA A 170 -2.21 2.52 -2.44
C ALA A 170 -2.12 2.52 -0.90
N HIS A 171 -0.99 2.10 -0.33
CA HIS A 171 -0.78 1.97 1.12
C HIS A 171 -0.04 3.17 1.73
N TYR A 172 0.70 3.92 0.92
CA TYR A 172 1.48 5.05 1.43
C TYR A 172 0.63 6.33 1.62
N ALA A 173 1.06 7.14 2.58
CA ALA A 173 0.53 8.47 2.92
C ALA A 173 1.67 9.53 2.90
N LEU A 174 2.42 9.57 1.80
CA LEU A 174 3.53 10.50 1.60
C LEU A 174 3.05 11.96 1.63
N THR A 175 4.01 12.87 1.81
CA THR A 175 3.75 14.31 1.68
C THR A 175 3.21 14.65 0.28
N THR A 176 2.33 15.64 0.19
CA THR A 176 1.83 16.16 -1.08
C THR A 176 2.84 17.08 -1.78
N GLN A 177 3.94 17.42 -1.11
CA GLN A 177 5.02 18.26 -1.65
C GLN A 177 6.37 17.53 -1.57
N PRO A 178 6.50 16.35 -2.18
CA PRO A 178 7.75 15.62 -2.15
C PRO A 178 8.85 16.39 -2.90
N THR A 179 10.10 16.14 -2.53
CA THR A 179 11.27 16.75 -3.18
C THR A 179 12.36 15.71 -3.45
N ALA A 180 12.89 15.74 -4.67
CA ALA A 180 14.07 14.97 -5.05
C ALA A 180 15.38 15.65 -4.64
N ASN A 181 15.34 16.81 -3.95
CA ASN A 181 16.53 17.52 -3.50
C ASN A 181 17.26 16.69 -2.43
N PRO A 182 18.49 16.19 -2.68
CA PRO A 182 19.21 15.35 -1.71
C PRO A 182 19.49 16.05 -0.38
N MET A 183 19.48 17.39 -0.33
CA MET A 183 19.62 18.13 0.92
C MET A 183 18.43 17.96 1.86
N ALA A 184 17.25 17.60 1.35
CA ALA A 184 16.08 17.32 2.15
C ALA A 184 16.31 16.12 3.08
N LEU A 185 17.04 15.08 2.65
CA LEU A 185 17.41 13.94 3.53
C LEU A 185 18.09 14.34 4.84
N PHE A 186 18.71 15.52 4.91
CA PHE A 186 19.39 16.00 6.10
C PHE A 186 18.63 17.08 6.87
N ARG A 187 17.69 17.78 6.21
CA ARG A 187 16.99 18.94 6.78
C ARG A 187 15.50 18.68 7.05
N ASP A 188 14.90 17.91 6.15
CA ASP A 188 13.48 17.64 6.06
C ASP A 188 13.26 16.27 5.39
N PRO A 189 13.76 15.18 6.02
CA PRO A 189 13.80 13.85 5.41
C PRO A 189 12.43 13.28 5.08
N GLU A 190 11.37 13.74 5.74
CA GLU A 190 9.99 13.35 5.47
C GLU A 190 9.46 13.86 4.13
N HIS A 191 10.07 14.89 3.55
CA HIS A 191 9.75 15.37 2.21
C HIS A 191 10.62 14.75 1.12
N PHE A 192 11.71 14.08 1.47
CA PHE A 192 12.59 13.50 0.45
C PHE A 192 11.95 12.27 -0.19
N ALA A 193 11.88 12.31 -1.51
CA ALA A 193 11.39 11.22 -2.33
C ALA A 193 12.18 11.12 -3.65
N VAL A 194 12.28 9.91 -4.16
CA VAL A 194 12.78 9.59 -5.48
C VAL A 194 11.60 9.33 -6.39
N ALA A 195 11.43 10.17 -7.41
CA ALA A 195 10.46 9.99 -8.48
C ALA A 195 11.15 9.96 -9.83
N THR A 196 10.64 9.12 -10.71
CA THR A 196 11.17 8.86 -12.05
C THR A 196 10.09 8.87 -13.13
N ALA A 197 8.82 8.72 -12.77
CA ALA A 197 7.73 8.51 -13.71
C ALA A 197 6.67 9.63 -13.69
N VAL A 198 6.36 10.21 -12.54
CA VAL A 198 5.35 11.29 -12.42
C VAL A 198 6.00 12.64 -12.12
N GLU A 199 5.58 13.66 -12.87
CA GLU A 199 5.98 15.05 -12.60
C GLU A 199 5.46 15.51 -11.23
N GLY A 200 6.33 16.10 -10.43
CA GLY A 200 5.99 16.58 -9.08
C GLY A 200 6.25 15.58 -7.96
N GLY A 201 6.60 14.31 -8.26
CA GLY A 201 7.01 13.32 -7.26
C GLY A 201 6.08 12.10 -7.14
N PRO A 202 6.36 11.16 -6.22
CA PRO A 202 5.50 10.00 -6.03
C PRO A 202 4.12 10.44 -5.55
N LEU A 203 3.08 9.76 -6.04
CA LEU A 203 1.70 9.94 -5.59
C LEU A 203 1.24 8.72 -4.83
N THR A 204 0.58 8.93 -3.69
CA THR A 204 0.12 7.87 -2.82
C THR A 204 -1.30 8.12 -2.31
N PHE A 205 -2.04 7.04 -2.05
CA PHE A 205 -3.50 7.10 -2.01
C PHE A 205 -4.13 6.48 -0.76
N ALA A 206 -3.38 6.05 0.27
CA ALA A 206 -3.98 5.40 1.44
C ALA A 206 -5.11 6.21 2.10
N PRO A 207 -4.99 7.53 2.35
CA PRO A 207 -6.11 8.32 2.89
C PRO A 207 -7.35 8.30 1.99
N SER A 208 -7.14 8.37 0.68
CA SER A 208 -8.21 8.31 -0.31
C SER A 208 -8.86 6.92 -0.37
N MET A 209 -8.07 5.86 -0.23
CA MET A 209 -8.55 4.48 -0.22
C MET A 209 -9.34 4.19 1.06
N ALA A 210 -8.85 4.61 2.22
CA ALA A 210 -9.55 4.52 3.50
C ALA A 210 -10.93 5.17 3.42
N ARG A 211 -10.99 6.42 2.92
CA ARG A 211 -12.26 7.14 2.79
C ARG A 211 -13.20 6.48 1.79
N ALA A 212 -12.71 6.08 0.61
CA ALA A 212 -13.54 5.43 -0.40
C ALA A 212 -14.17 4.13 0.15
N HIS A 213 -13.38 3.28 0.81
CA HIS A 213 -13.87 2.04 1.42
C HIS A 213 -14.88 2.33 2.54
N PHE A 214 -14.64 3.37 3.36
CA PHE A 214 -15.58 3.77 4.42
C PHE A 214 -16.93 4.23 3.86
N LEU A 215 -16.93 5.03 2.78
CA LEU A 215 -18.16 5.47 2.12
C LEU A 215 -18.91 4.28 1.49
N VAL A 216 -18.19 3.33 0.89
CA VAL A 216 -18.77 2.10 0.35
C VAL A 216 -19.37 1.23 1.47
N ALA A 217 -18.70 1.13 2.62
CA ALA A 217 -19.21 0.43 3.81
C ALA A 217 -20.56 1.03 4.27
N LEU A 218 -20.66 2.35 4.35
CA LEU A 218 -21.92 3.01 4.71
C LEU A 218 -23.02 2.80 3.66
N LEU A 219 -22.68 2.79 2.36
CA LEU A 219 -23.65 2.51 1.30
C LEU A 219 -24.16 1.08 1.33
N ALA A 220 -23.33 0.12 1.76
CA ALA A 220 -23.69 -1.29 1.90
C ALA A 220 -24.75 -1.52 2.98
N LEU A 221 -24.79 -0.70 4.04
CA LEU A 221 -25.83 -0.76 5.08
C LEU A 221 -27.26 -0.53 4.53
N GLY A 222 -27.38 0.17 3.40
CA GLY A 222 -28.67 0.43 2.77
C GLY A 222 -29.17 -0.71 1.87
N LEU A 223 -28.38 -1.77 1.68
CA LEU A 223 -28.76 -2.91 0.86
C LEU A 223 -29.91 -3.70 1.53
N ASP A 224 -30.96 -3.99 0.78
CA ASP A 224 -32.06 -4.86 1.22
C ASP A 224 -31.67 -6.34 1.06
N SER A 225 -30.76 -6.80 1.90
CA SER A 225 -30.28 -8.19 1.92
C SER A 225 -29.90 -8.62 3.35
N PRO A 226 -30.12 -9.90 3.72
CA PRO A 226 -29.59 -10.46 4.97
C PRO A 226 -28.06 -10.34 5.12
N GLY A 227 -27.32 -10.24 4.01
CA GLY A 227 -25.86 -10.13 3.99
C GLY A 227 -25.33 -8.69 4.06
N ALA A 228 -26.20 -7.67 4.12
CA ALA A 228 -25.81 -6.26 4.06
C ALA A 228 -24.81 -5.85 5.14
N ASP A 229 -25.05 -6.24 6.40
CA ASP A 229 -24.17 -5.91 7.51
C ASP A 229 -22.77 -6.56 7.35
N ALA A 230 -22.71 -7.81 6.88
CA ALA A 230 -21.45 -8.50 6.64
C ALA A 230 -20.64 -7.83 5.51
N ILE A 231 -21.32 -7.44 4.41
CA ILE A 231 -20.69 -6.68 3.32
C ILE A 231 -20.20 -5.32 3.83
N ALA A 232 -21.01 -4.61 4.61
CA ALA A 232 -20.64 -3.32 5.20
C ALA A 232 -19.41 -3.43 6.10
N LEU A 233 -19.35 -4.43 6.98
CA LEU A 233 -18.16 -4.67 7.80
C LEU A 233 -16.93 -5.06 6.98
N GLY A 234 -17.09 -5.81 5.89
CA GLY A 234 -15.97 -6.14 5.02
C GLY A 234 -15.33 -4.90 4.39
N TRP A 235 -16.16 -3.98 3.88
CA TRP A 235 -15.68 -2.69 3.38
C TRP A 235 -15.11 -1.79 4.49
N LEU A 236 -15.69 -1.83 5.69
CA LEU A 236 -15.14 -1.10 6.84
C LEU A 236 -13.77 -1.65 7.26
N GLY A 237 -13.56 -2.96 7.21
CA GLY A 237 -12.27 -3.60 7.43
C GLY A 237 -11.23 -3.07 6.45
N GLY A 238 -11.55 -3.06 5.15
CA GLY A 238 -10.69 -2.44 4.14
C GLY A 238 -10.41 -0.96 4.40
N ALA A 239 -11.38 -0.18 4.91
CA ALA A 239 -11.16 1.21 5.28
C ALA A 239 -10.17 1.37 6.45
N ILE A 240 -10.30 0.51 7.46
CA ILE A 240 -9.43 0.47 8.64
C ILE A 240 -8.01 0.08 8.25
N HIS A 241 -7.85 -0.87 7.32
CA HIS A 241 -6.55 -1.27 6.79
C HIS A 241 -5.74 -0.07 6.28
N TYR A 242 -6.27 0.67 5.30
CA TYR A 242 -5.57 1.83 4.72
C TYR A 242 -5.39 2.97 5.74
N LEU A 243 -6.27 3.09 6.73
CA LEU A 243 -6.08 4.02 7.83
C LEU A 243 -4.88 3.62 8.70
N GLN A 244 -4.77 2.34 9.04
CA GLN A 244 -3.66 1.82 9.84
C GLN A 244 -2.34 2.02 9.10
N ASP A 245 -2.31 1.78 7.78
CA ASP A 245 -1.14 2.05 6.94
C ASP A 245 -0.76 3.52 6.87
N ALA A 246 -1.74 4.40 6.69
CA ALA A 246 -1.50 5.84 6.72
C ALA A 246 -0.93 6.32 8.08
N MET A 247 -1.09 5.51 9.15
CA MET A 247 -0.55 5.75 10.49
C MET A 247 0.78 5.04 10.74
N THR A 248 1.25 4.22 9.82
CA THR A 248 2.54 3.52 9.90
C THR A 248 3.66 4.47 9.51
N PRO A 249 4.67 4.71 10.38
CA PRO A 249 5.79 5.59 10.05
C PRO A 249 6.53 5.21 8.76
N LEU A 250 6.60 3.91 8.43
CA LEU A 250 7.21 3.41 7.18
C LEU A 250 6.47 3.87 5.92
N HIS A 251 5.15 4.10 6.00
CA HIS A 251 4.31 4.44 4.85
C HIS A 251 4.15 5.94 4.65
N THR A 252 4.67 6.73 5.59
CA THR A 252 4.54 8.21 5.59
C THR A 252 5.74 8.92 4.98
N VAL A 253 6.84 8.20 4.74
CA VAL A 253 8.06 8.68 4.07
C VAL A 253 8.57 7.62 3.12
N GLN A 254 9.16 7.98 1.98
CA GLN A 254 9.62 6.99 1.02
C GLN A 254 11.02 6.45 1.37
N VAL A 255 11.96 7.34 1.72
CA VAL A 255 13.35 6.96 2.02
C VAL A 255 13.70 7.25 3.47
N GLY A 256 13.25 8.39 4.01
CA GLY A 256 13.30 8.74 5.44
C GLY A 256 14.68 8.95 6.06
N ALA A 257 15.76 8.37 5.54
CA ALA A 257 17.08 8.48 6.15
C ALA A 257 18.23 8.42 5.14
N PRO A 258 19.32 9.19 5.34
CA PRO A 258 20.50 9.13 4.48
C PRO A 258 21.12 7.73 4.38
N CYS A 259 21.02 6.91 5.43
CA CYS A 259 21.57 5.54 5.44
C CYS A 259 21.03 4.70 4.28
N VAL A 260 19.74 4.81 3.97
CA VAL A 260 19.07 4.07 2.89
C VAL A 260 19.74 4.37 1.55
N VAL A 261 19.98 5.64 1.24
CA VAL A 261 20.66 6.06 0.01
C VAL A 261 22.12 5.59 -0.01
N PHE A 262 22.82 5.65 1.13
CA PHE A 262 24.20 5.16 1.21
C PHE A 262 24.31 3.67 0.93
N HIS A 263 23.41 2.87 1.50
CA HIS A 263 23.38 1.43 1.28
C HIS A 263 22.95 1.11 -0.16
N GLY A 264 21.91 1.75 -0.69
CA GLY A 264 21.52 1.59 -2.09
C GLY A 264 22.64 1.95 -3.06
N ALA A 265 23.36 3.06 -2.82
CA ALA A 265 24.51 3.44 -3.62
C ALA A 265 25.63 2.38 -3.53
N LYS A 266 26.00 1.94 -2.31
CA LYS A 266 27.01 0.89 -2.11
C LYS A 266 26.63 -0.39 -2.86
N THR A 267 25.38 -0.85 -2.76
CA THR A 267 24.88 -2.04 -3.44
C THR A 267 24.92 -1.88 -4.95
N PHE A 268 24.50 -0.72 -5.47
CA PHE A 268 24.60 -0.42 -6.89
C PHE A 268 26.05 -0.48 -7.38
N LEU A 269 27.00 0.12 -6.66
CA LEU A 269 28.43 0.07 -7.01
C LEU A 269 28.93 -1.38 -7.09
N TRP A 270 28.60 -2.21 -6.10
CA TRP A 270 28.99 -3.62 -6.08
C TRP A 270 28.38 -4.40 -7.23
N ARG A 271 27.08 -4.22 -7.51
CA ARG A 271 26.40 -4.86 -8.65
C ARG A 271 27.01 -4.38 -9.97
N ALA A 272 27.25 -3.08 -10.14
CA ALA A 272 27.87 -2.54 -11.34
C ALA A 272 29.28 -3.13 -11.57
N LEU A 273 30.08 -3.31 -10.52
CA LEU A 273 31.38 -3.98 -10.63
C LEU A 273 31.22 -5.47 -11.00
N ALA A 274 30.34 -6.19 -10.31
CA ALA A 274 30.11 -7.62 -10.50
C ALA A 274 29.56 -7.93 -11.91
N THR A 275 28.70 -7.07 -12.46
CA THR A 275 28.12 -7.24 -13.80
C THR A 275 28.97 -6.59 -14.90
N GLN A 276 30.12 -5.99 -14.57
CA GLN A 276 30.93 -5.17 -15.47
C GLN A 276 30.11 -4.09 -16.19
N GLY A 277 29.27 -3.39 -15.43
CA GLY A 277 28.41 -2.32 -15.92
C GLY A 277 27.20 -2.81 -16.70
N GLY A 278 26.76 -4.05 -16.49
CA GLY A 278 25.64 -4.64 -17.20
C GLY A 278 26.03 -5.58 -18.35
N LEU A 279 27.33 -5.77 -18.60
CA LEU A 279 27.82 -6.64 -19.68
C LEU A 279 27.61 -8.13 -19.38
N LEU A 280 27.82 -8.54 -18.12
CA LEU A 280 27.75 -9.95 -17.71
C LEU A 280 26.35 -10.36 -17.25
N SER A 281 25.53 -9.42 -16.80
CA SER A 281 24.13 -9.61 -16.43
C SER A 281 23.44 -8.26 -16.27
N THR A 282 22.11 -8.28 -16.16
CA THR A 282 21.28 -7.06 -16.01
C THR A 282 21.72 -6.21 -14.81
N LEU A 283 21.95 -4.92 -15.03
CA LEU A 283 22.24 -3.95 -13.99
C LEU A 283 21.01 -3.09 -13.72
N LYS A 284 20.42 -3.25 -12.52
CA LYS A 284 19.36 -2.35 -12.03
C LYS A 284 19.88 -0.91 -11.94
N SER A 285 18.99 0.06 -12.14
CA SER A 285 19.33 1.47 -11.97
C SER A 285 19.68 1.80 -10.50
N PRO A 286 20.40 2.91 -10.24
CA PRO A 286 20.65 3.37 -8.88
C PRO A 286 19.35 3.59 -8.08
N VAL A 287 18.33 4.16 -8.72
CA VAL A 287 17.01 4.39 -8.10
C VAL A 287 16.35 3.08 -7.72
N ALA A 288 16.27 2.13 -8.64
CA ALA A 288 15.69 0.81 -8.36
C ALA A 288 16.44 0.09 -7.24
N THR A 289 17.77 0.27 -7.15
CA THR A 289 18.56 -0.31 -6.05
C THR A 289 18.29 0.37 -4.71
N VAL A 290 18.05 1.69 -4.67
CA VAL A 290 17.59 2.38 -3.46
C VAL A 290 16.21 1.91 -3.06
N THR A 291 15.29 1.76 -4.02
CA THR A 291 13.95 1.22 -3.77
C THR A 291 14.00 -0.21 -3.22
N ASP A 292 14.89 -1.09 -3.73
CA ASP A 292 15.10 -2.43 -3.15
C ASP A 292 15.48 -2.34 -1.65
N VAL A 293 16.34 -1.39 -1.25
CA VAL A 293 16.73 -1.19 0.16
C VAL A 293 15.56 -0.67 1.00
N VAL A 294 14.78 0.26 0.45
CA VAL A 294 13.54 0.76 1.09
C VAL A 294 12.60 -0.42 1.35
N SER A 295 12.26 -1.19 0.32
CA SER A 295 11.34 -2.33 0.41
C SER A 295 11.83 -3.39 1.39
N ASN A 296 13.12 -3.69 1.41
CA ASN A 296 13.68 -4.65 2.36
C ASN A 296 13.59 -4.19 3.82
N LEU A 297 14.01 -2.95 4.10
CA LEU A 297 13.95 -2.40 5.46
C LEU A 297 12.51 -2.30 5.94
N HIS A 298 11.60 -1.93 5.03
CA HIS A 298 10.17 -1.87 5.25
C HIS A 298 9.64 -3.24 5.67
N LEU A 299 9.78 -4.26 4.81
CA LEU A 299 9.24 -5.60 5.04
C LEU A 299 9.87 -6.29 6.25
N TRP A 300 11.17 -6.07 6.49
CA TRP A 300 11.84 -6.57 7.69
C TRP A 300 11.30 -5.92 8.96
N THR A 301 11.07 -4.60 8.95
CA THR A 301 10.56 -3.88 10.12
C THR A 301 9.15 -4.34 10.48
N GLU A 302 8.28 -4.52 9.49
CA GLU A 302 6.91 -5.02 9.69
C GLU A 302 6.91 -6.46 10.20
N ALA A 303 7.75 -7.33 9.62
CA ALA A 303 7.91 -8.70 10.12
C ALA A 303 8.41 -8.73 11.58
N LEU A 304 9.33 -7.82 11.95
CA LEU A 304 9.80 -7.70 13.33
C LEU A 304 8.69 -7.25 14.28
N TRP A 305 7.86 -6.29 13.87
CA TRP A 305 6.71 -5.81 14.64
C TRP A 305 5.67 -6.91 14.87
N ASP A 306 5.33 -7.67 13.83
CA ASP A 306 4.42 -8.82 13.93
C ASP A 306 4.96 -9.93 14.83
N ALA A 307 6.25 -10.26 14.70
CA ALA A 307 6.89 -11.29 15.53
C ALA A 307 6.93 -10.89 17.01
N SER A 308 6.99 -9.58 17.28
CA SER A 308 7.12 -9.02 18.63
C SER A 308 5.78 -8.70 19.28
N ASP A 309 4.64 -8.98 18.63
CA ASP A 309 3.30 -8.75 19.18
C ASP A 309 3.11 -7.30 19.65
N ILE A 310 3.48 -6.34 18.79
CA ILE A 310 3.34 -4.93 19.17
C ILE A 310 1.87 -4.51 19.34
N GLY A 311 0.90 -5.32 18.90
CA GLY A 311 -0.51 -5.16 19.24
C GLY A 311 -0.79 -5.22 20.75
N ALA A 312 0.05 -5.90 21.52
CA ALA A 312 -0.01 -5.91 22.99
C ALA A 312 0.25 -4.53 23.62
N CYS A 313 0.81 -3.56 22.88
CA CYS A 313 1.01 -2.20 23.36
C CYS A 313 -0.30 -1.38 23.49
N ILE A 314 -1.44 -1.93 23.03
CA ILE A 314 -2.74 -1.27 23.12
C ILE A 314 -3.30 -1.45 24.54
N GLY A 315 -3.40 -0.35 25.29
CA GLY A 315 -4.03 -0.32 26.61
C GLY A 315 -5.56 -0.54 26.56
N PRO A 316 -6.20 -0.90 27.68
CA PRO A 316 -7.61 -1.34 27.71
C PRO A 316 -8.64 -0.25 27.41
N ASP A 317 -8.31 1.04 27.54
CA ASP A 317 -9.29 2.13 27.46
C ASP A 317 -8.87 3.21 26.46
N LEU A 318 -9.65 3.35 25.39
CA LEU A 318 -9.58 4.48 24.46
C LEU A 318 -10.91 5.24 24.53
N GLU A 319 -10.90 6.41 25.18
CA GLU A 319 -12.04 7.32 25.15
C GLU A 319 -12.21 7.89 23.74
N THR A 320 -13.44 7.85 23.22
CA THR A 320 -13.79 8.44 21.93
C THR A 320 -14.68 9.66 22.19
N GLY A 321 -14.24 10.83 21.71
CA GLY A 321 -15.06 12.04 21.70
C GLY A 321 -15.87 12.15 20.40
N PRO A 322 -17.00 12.87 20.41
CA PRO A 322 -17.77 13.12 19.19
C PRO A 322 -17.03 14.12 18.30
N LEU A 323 -16.57 13.68 17.12
CA LEU A 323 -15.98 14.56 16.10
C LEU A 323 -16.57 14.24 14.72
N GLY A 324 -16.67 15.28 13.88
CA GLY A 324 -17.18 15.18 12.52
C GLY A 324 -16.26 14.35 11.63
N LEU A 325 -16.87 13.48 10.80
CA LEU A 325 -16.19 12.54 9.91
C LEU A 325 -15.14 13.21 8.98
N ASP A 326 -15.39 14.45 8.58
CA ASP A 326 -14.51 15.24 7.70
C ASP A 326 -13.23 15.69 8.39
N GLU A 327 -13.31 16.03 9.67
CA GLU A 327 -12.17 16.46 10.46
C GLU A 327 -11.36 15.24 10.95
N VAL A 328 -12.01 14.10 11.21
CA VAL A 328 -11.35 12.87 11.69
C VAL A 328 -10.49 12.21 10.60
N LEU A 329 -10.95 12.17 9.35
CA LEU A 329 -10.23 11.47 8.27
C LEU A 329 -9.12 12.31 7.64
N ASP A 330 -9.25 13.64 7.59
CA ASP A 330 -8.19 14.53 7.08
C ASP A 330 -7.13 14.87 8.14
N PHE A 331 -7.50 14.93 9.43
CA PHE A 331 -6.56 15.24 10.52
C PHE A 331 -5.72 14.04 11.00
N LEU A 332 -6.23 12.81 10.89
CA LEU A 332 -5.52 11.63 11.37
C LEU A 332 -4.60 10.99 10.33
N SER A 333 -4.83 11.17 9.03
CA SER A 333 -4.24 10.30 8.00
C SER A 333 -2.86 10.68 7.45
N SER A 334 -2.10 11.60 8.06
CA SER A 334 -0.69 11.76 7.63
C SER A 334 0.28 12.51 8.54
N THR A 335 -0.15 13.37 9.47
CA THR A 335 0.77 14.24 10.23
C THR A 335 1.33 13.61 11.51
N SER A 336 0.58 12.73 12.20
CA SER A 336 1.03 12.20 13.49
C SER A 336 2.15 11.18 13.39
N ALA A 337 2.24 10.40 12.30
CA ALA A 337 3.29 9.39 12.14
C ALA A 337 4.45 9.84 11.25
N ARG A 338 4.23 10.86 10.38
CA ARG A 338 5.25 11.31 9.41
C ARG A 338 6.57 11.74 10.04
N HIS A 339 6.51 12.43 11.18
CA HIS A 339 7.73 12.84 11.89
C HIS A 339 8.52 11.66 12.49
N LEU A 340 7.89 10.49 12.65
CA LEU A 340 8.52 9.27 13.12
C LEU A 340 9.19 8.50 11.98
N GLY A 341 8.70 8.62 10.74
CA GLY A 341 9.25 7.90 9.58
C GLY A 341 10.77 7.99 9.43
N PRO A 342 11.37 9.19 9.50
CA PRO A 342 12.82 9.34 9.44
C PRO A 342 13.57 8.63 10.56
N LEU A 343 13.03 8.69 11.79
CA LEU A 343 13.58 8.00 12.94
C LEU A 343 13.47 6.47 12.79
N THR A 344 12.36 5.98 12.24
CA THR A 344 12.13 4.56 11.94
C THR A 344 13.21 4.04 11.00
N TYR A 345 13.41 4.66 9.83
CA TYR A 345 14.44 4.23 8.88
C TYR A 345 15.86 4.33 9.45
N ALA A 346 16.16 5.42 10.18
CA ALA A 346 17.47 5.58 10.80
C ALA A 346 17.76 4.52 11.88
N THR A 347 16.72 4.06 12.59
CA THR A 347 16.80 3.01 13.60
C THR A 347 16.89 1.63 12.94
N ALA A 348 16.06 1.37 11.93
CA ALA A 348 16.06 0.13 11.15
C ALA A 348 17.42 -0.14 10.49
N CYS A 349 18.05 0.87 9.88
CA CYS A 349 19.40 0.76 9.31
C CYS A 349 20.47 0.33 10.34
N LYS A 350 20.29 0.63 11.62
CA LYS A 350 21.22 0.22 12.69
C LYS A 350 20.89 -1.18 13.19
N ALA A 351 19.59 -1.47 13.31
CA ALA A 351 19.07 -2.69 13.90
C ALA A 351 19.21 -3.91 12.97
N ALA A 352 19.08 -3.74 11.66
CA ALA A 352 19.05 -4.84 10.70
C ALA A 352 20.46 -5.35 10.28
N THR A 353 20.55 -6.61 9.87
CA THR A 353 21.79 -7.20 9.33
C THR A 353 22.16 -6.59 7.97
N PRO A 354 23.46 -6.62 7.59
CA PRO A 354 23.91 -6.15 6.28
C PRO A 354 23.19 -6.82 5.10
N GLU A 355 22.74 -8.07 5.24
CA GLU A 355 21.99 -8.80 4.20
C GLU A 355 20.68 -8.08 3.84
N VAL A 356 19.97 -7.59 4.86
CA VAL A 356 18.73 -6.82 4.70
C VAL A 356 19.04 -5.42 4.17
N VAL A 357 19.94 -4.68 4.82
CA VAL A 357 20.20 -3.26 4.51
C VAL A 357 20.94 -3.07 3.19
N ASP A 358 21.81 -4.00 2.78
CA ASP A 358 22.48 -3.94 1.47
C ASP A 358 21.65 -4.59 0.34
N ALA A 359 20.40 -5.00 0.59
CA ALA A 359 19.55 -5.69 -0.37
C ALA A 359 20.22 -6.87 -1.10
N GLN A 360 20.90 -7.72 -0.32
CA GLN A 360 21.54 -8.94 -0.84
C GLN A 360 20.52 -10.06 -1.04
N VAL A 361 19.41 -10.00 -0.32
CA VAL A 361 18.20 -10.80 -0.52
C VAL A 361 17.10 -9.83 -0.93
N VAL A 362 16.29 -10.14 -1.95
CA VAL A 362 15.07 -9.38 -2.20
C VAL A 362 13.97 -10.08 -1.43
N LEU A 363 13.38 -9.37 -0.48
CA LEU A 363 12.39 -9.88 0.43
C LEU A 363 11.00 -9.90 -0.25
N GLU A 364 10.83 -10.60 -1.36
CA GLU A 364 9.56 -10.58 -2.13
C GLU A 364 8.47 -11.52 -1.59
N ASP A 365 8.84 -12.49 -0.73
CA ASP A 365 7.98 -13.66 -0.45
C ASP A 365 7.45 -13.73 1.01
N GLY A 366 7.65 -12.69 1.81
CA GLY A 366 7.00 -12.53 3.14
C GLY A 366 7.37 -13.54 4.25
N ALA A 367 8.12 -14.59 3.96
CA ALA A 367 8.53 -15.60 4.95
C ALA A 367 9.80 -15.17 5.72
N ILE A 368 9.79 -13.98 6.30
CA ILE A 368 10.95 -13.42 7.00
C ILE A 368 10.73 -13.58 8.48
N ALA A 369 11.60 -14.36 9.11
CA ALA A 369 11.75 -14.34 10.55
C ALA A 369 12.52 -13.06 10.92
N GLY A 370 11.80 -11.95 11.15
CA GLY A 370 12.37 -10.62 11.40
C GLY A 370 13.45 -10.64 12.50
N GLU A 371 13.24 -11.46 13.52
CA GLU A 371 14.15 -11.68 14.64
C GLU A 371 15.51 -12.29 14.25
N ARG A 372 15.59 -13.02 13.12
CA ARG A 372 16.85 -13.62 12.64
C ARG A 372 17.79 -12.61 11.99
N HIS A 373 17.29 -11.43 11.63
CA HIS A 373 18.05 -10.40 10.94
C HIS A 373 18.30 -9.17 11.84
N ILE A 374 18.38 -9.38 13.16
CA ILE A 374 18.78 -8.33 14.12
C ILE A 374 20.31 -8.34 14.29
N ALA A 375 20.97 -7.26 13.88
CA ALA A 375 22.38 -6.99 14.15
C ALA A 375 22.62 -6.22 15.45
N ASP A 376 21.69 -5.32 15.83
CA ASP A 376 21.77 -4.52 17.04
C ASP A 376 20.46 -4.64 17.84
N PRO A 377 20.45 -5.44 18.93
CA PRO A 377 19.27 -5.63 19.77
C PRO A 377 18.75 -4.36 20.45
N GLU A 378 19.63 -3.41 20.80
CA GLU A 378 19.23 -2.15 21.44
C GLU A 378 18.50 -1.26 20.42
N ALA A 379 19.05 -1.14 19.21
CA ALA A 379 18.37 -0.43 18.13
C ALA A 379 17.05 -1.11 17.74
N ALA A 380 17.00 -2.45 17.72
CA ALA A 380 15.76 -3.19 17.47
C ALA A 380 14.69 -2.89 18.54
N MET A 381 15.07 -2.82 19.82
CA MET A 381 14.15 -2.41 20.88
C MET A 381 13.63 -0.96 20.68
N GLY A 382 14.49 -0.06 20.23
CA GLY A 382 14.08 1.29 19.83
C GLY A 382 13.04 1.28 18.70
N LEU A 383 13.20 0.39 17.72
CA LEU A 383 12.26 0.21 16.61
C LEU A 383 10.92 -0.37 17.08
N LEU A 384 10.93 -1.32 18.02
CA LEU A 384 9.72 -1.85 18.65
C LEU A 384 8.95 -0.77 19.40
N LYS A 385 9.66 0.12 20.13
CA LYS A 385 9.04 1.25 20.81
C LYS A 385 8.34 2.20 19.83
N ILE A 386 8.98 2.53 18.71
CA ILE A 386 8.38 3.35 17.65
C ILE A 386 7.13 2.64 17.09
N GLY A 387 7.21 1.34 16.84
CA GLY A 387 6.09 0.51 16.41
C GLY A 387 4.92 0.59 17.40
N CYS A 388 5.17 0.43 18.69
CA CYS A 388 4.14 0.55 19.73
C CYS A 388 3.49 1.94 19.78
N ASP A 389 4.27 3.01 19.67
CA ASP A 389 3.75 4.38 19.63
C ASP A 389 2.84 4.57 18.39
N ALA A 390 3.21 4.02 17.23
CA ALA A 390 2.40 4.02 16.02
C ALA A 390 1.12 3.17 16.13
N THR A 391 1.22 1.95 16.64
CA THR A 391 0.09 1.03 16.88
C THR A 391 -0.95 1.65 17.81
N LEU A 392 -0.53 2.35 18.86
CA LEU A 392 -1.44 3.08 19.74
C LEU A 392 -2.19 4.19 19.00
N ALA A 393 -1.50 4.95 18.15
CA ALA A 393 -2.11 6.00 17.33
C ALA A 393 -3.09 5.40 16.30
N ALA A 394 -2.70 4.32 15.63
CA ALA A 394 -3.54 3.59 14.69
C ALA A 394 -4.79 2.99 15.37
N SER A 395 -4.66 2.47 16.60
CA SER A 395 -5.78 1.96 17.39
C SER A 395 -6.78 3.05 17.75
N ARG A 396 -6.30 4.25 18.15
CA ARG A 396 -7.15 5.42 18.41
C ARG A 396 -7.92 5.87 17.16
N ALA A 397 -7.22 5.96 16.02
CA ALA A 397 -7.85 6.32 14.76
C ALA A 397 -8.89 5.28 14.34
N THR A 398 -8.56 3.99 14.48
CA THR A 398 -9.47 2.87 14.20
C THR A 398 -10.72 2.95 15.07
N ALA A 399 -10.57 3.21 16.38
CA ALA A 399 -11.70 3.34 17.30
C ALA A 399 -12.63 4.50 16.91
N LEU A 400 -12.07 5.63 16.45
CA LEU A 400 -12.83 6.77 15.95
C LEU A 400 -13.57 6.44 14.65
N VAL A 401 -12.95 5.72 13.73
CA VAL A 401 -13.61 5.28 12.48
C VAL A 401 -14.75 4.31 12.77
N VAL A 402 -14.56 3.36 13.68
CA VAL A 402 -15.64 2.45 14.13
C VAL A 402 -16.78 3.24 14.77
N ALA A 403 -16.48 4.16 15.70
CA ALA A 403 -17.50 5.01 16.32
C ALA A 403 -18.25 5.89 15.29
N SER A 404 -17.55 6.37 14.28
CA SER A 404 -18.14 7.14 13.18
C SER A 404 -19.06 6.29 12.31
N PHE A 405 -18.64 5.06 11.97
CA PHE A 405 -19.47 4.11 11.24
C PHE A 405 -20.78 3.83 12.00
N VAL A 406 -20.69 3.54 13.30
CA VAL A 406 -21.85 3.25 14.15
C VAL A 406 -22.78 4.45 14.27
N SER A 407 -22.25 5.66 14.48
CA SER A 407 -23.08 6.87 14.63
C SER A 407 -23.77 7.27 13.32
N LEU A 408 -23.17 6.95 12.16
CA LEU A 408 -23.74 7.25 10.85
C LEU A 408 -24.62 6.14 10.29
N ALA A 409 -24.62 4.94 10.88
CA ALA A 409 -25.24 3.75 10.30
C ALA A 409 -26.73 3.93 9.96
N GLU A 410 -27.53 4.46 10.89
CA GLU A 410 -28.97 4.65 10.68
C GLU A 410 -29.26 5.78 9.68
N TRP A 411 -28.48 6.86 9.72
CA TRP A 411 -28.59 7.93 8.72
C TRP A 411 -28.21 7.44 7.32
N ALA A 412 -27.16 6.63 7.21
CA ALA A 412 -26.68 6.06 5.95
C ALA A 412 -27.71 5.14 5.28
N LYS A 413 -28.70 4.62 6.02
CA LYS A 413 -29.82 3.84 5.45
C LYS A 413 -30.92 4.72 4.84
N THR A 414 -31.00 5.99 5.21
CA THR A 414 -32.02 6.92 4.69
C THR A 414 -31.74 7.32 3.24
N PRO A 415 -32.77 7.64 2.41
CA PRO A 415 -32.55 8.13 1.06
C PRO A 415 -31.62 9.34 0.98
N GLU A 416 -31.77 10.28 1.91
CA GLU A 416 -30.95 11.49 1.99
C GLU A 416 -29.49 11.17 2.32
N GLY A 417 -29.26 10.28 3.29
CA GLY A 417 -27.92 9.86 3.67
C GLY A 417 -27.21 9.09 2.56
N ARG A 418 -27.91 8.13 1.94
CA ARG A 418 -27.40 7.38 0.78
C ARG A 418 -27.01 8.31 -0.36
N ALA A 419 -27.88 9.27 -0.72
CA ALA A 419 -27.60 10.22 -1.79
C ALA A 419 -26.39 11.12 -1.47
N ALA A 420 -26.25 11.58 -0.22
CA ALA A 420 -25.12 12.42 0.20
C ALA A 420 -23.78 11.66 0.14
N ILE A 421 -23.75 10.43 0.69
CA ILE A 421 -22.57 9.56 0.68
C ILE A 421 -22.17 9.21 -0.75
N ALA A 422 -23.15 8.80 -1.58
CA ALA A 422 -22.93 8.45 -2.97
C ALA A 422 -22.44 9.64 -3.78
N GLY A 423 -23.04 10.83 -3.60
CA GLY A 423 -22.61 12.04 -4.29
C GLY A 423 -21.16 12.41 -3.97
N ARG A 424 -20.73 12.22 -2.72
CA ARG A 424 -19.32 12.39 -2.35
C ARG A 424 -18.42 11.34 -3.00
N LEU A 425 -18.76 10.06 -2.87
CA LEU A 425 -17.97 8.97 -3.42
C LEU A 425 -17.78 9.13 -4.94
N VAL A 426 -18.86 9.42 -5.69
CA VAL A 426 -18.79 9.64 -7.14
C VAL A 426 -17.88 10.80 -7.48
N ARG A 427 -18.05 11.97 -6.85
CA ARG A 427 -17.19 13.13 -7.16
C ARG A 427 -15.72 12.79 -6.94
N GLU A 428 -15.39 12.27 -5.76
CA GLU A 428 -14.01 11.98 -5.39
C GLU A 428 -13.38 10.88 -6.28
N ARG A 429 -14.15 9.88 -6.72
CA ARG A 429 -13.64 8.79 -7.56
C ARG A 429 -13.57 9.15 -9.03
N LEU A 430 -14.54 9.88 -9.57
CA LEU A 430 -14.42 10.38 -10.94
C LEU A 430 -13.26 11.36 -11.09
N ASP A 431 -13.01 12.23 -10.11
CA ASP A 431 -11.86 13.13 -10.12
C ASP A 431 -10.53 12.35 -10.06
N ALA A 432 -10.45 11.32 -9.21
CA ALA A 432 -9.27 10.46 -9.13
C ALA A 432 -9.00 9.69 -10.43
N VAL A 433 -10.04 9.10 -11.03
CA VAL A 433 -9.94 8.38 -12.31
C VAL A 433 -9.53 9.34 -13.44
N ALA A 434 -10.12 10.55 -13.51
CA ALA A 434 -9.74 11.55 -14.49
C ALA A 434 -8.27 11.97 -14.33
N ALA A 435 -7.82 12.19 -13.09
CA ALA A 435 -6.42 12.53 -12.81
C ALA A 435 -5.45 11.39 -13.21
N ARG A 436 -5.81 10.13 -12.90
CA ARG A 436 -5.06 8.94 -13.31
C ARG A 436 -4.96 8.83 -14.84
N GLN A 437 -6.08 8.99 -15.53
CA GLN A 437 -6.12 8.94 -17.01
C GLN A 437 -5.30 10.06 -17.64
N ALA A 438 -5.36 11.28 -17.09
CA ALA A 438 -4.55 12.40 -17.54
C ALA A 438 -3.04 12.13 -17.35
N ARG A 439 -2.64 11.59 -16.18
CA ARG A 439 -1.26 11.18 -15.93
C ARG A 439 -0.79 10.11 -16.91
N LEU A 440 -1.60 9.07 -17.12
CA LEU A 440 -1.28 8.01 -18.06
C LEU A 440 -1.13 8.56 -19.48
N ALA A 441 -2.06 9.41 -19.93
CA ALA A 441 -2.00 10.02 -21.25
C ALA A 441 -0.71 10.84 -21.44
N ALA A 442 -0.36 11.70 -20.49
CA ALA A 442 0.87 12.49 -20.51
C ALA A 442 2.13 11.59 -20.52
N TRP A 443 2.16 10.56 -19.67
CA TRP A 443 3.27 9.62 -19.63
C TRP A 443 3.45 8.87 -20.95
N MET A 444 2.34 8.46 -21.60
CA MET A 444 2.36 7.78 -22.89
C MET A 444 2.89 8.65 -24.04
N GLU A 445 2.94 9.98 -23.94
CA GLU A 445 3.54 10.81 -24.99
C GLU A 445 5.02 10.49 -25.21
N GLY A 446 5.74 10.14 -24.14
CA GLY A 446 7.15 9.74 -24.16
C GLY A 446 7.41 8.22 -24.06
N HIS A 447 6.40 7.42 -23.70
CA HIS A 447 6.60 6.02 -23.30
C HIS A 447 5.62 5.04 -23.97
N ARG A 448 5.25 5.29 -25.24
CA ARG A 448 4.31 4.44 -26.00
C ARG A 448 4.72 2.97 -26.10
N ASP A 449 6.02 2.68 -25.99
CA ASP A 449 6.51 1.31 -26.03
C ASP A 449 6.29 0.55 -24.72
N GLY A 450 5.78 1.20 -23.67
CA GLY A 450 5.61 0.62 -22.35
C GLY A 450 6.89 0.59 -21.53
N VAL A 451 6.83 -0.09 -20.39
CA VAL A 451 7.93 -0.22 -19.44
C VAL A 451 8.75 -1.46 -19.79
N PRO A 452 10.08 -1.38 -19.85
CA PRO A 452 10.93 -2.57 -20.05
C PRO A 452 10.63 -3.61 -18.97
N LEU A 453 10.26 -4.83 -19.37
CA LEU A 453 10.06 -5.98 -18.45
C LEU A 453 11.33 -6.34 -17.65
N TRP A 454 12.49 -5.86 -18.09
CA TRP A 454 13.80 -6.17 -17.53
C TRP A 454 14.57 -4.86 -17.37
N ALA A 455 14.68 -4.35 -16.15
CA ALA A 455 15.30 -3.06 -15.88
C ALA A 455 16.81 -3.08 -16.13
N GLY A 456 17.23 -2.43 -17.21
CA GLY A 456 18.60 -1.98 -17.43
C GLY A 456 18.85 -1.65 -18.89
N GLU A 457 18.74 -0.38 -19.29
CA GLU A 457 19.46 0.06 -20.47
C GLU A 457 20.95 -0.23 -20.26
N VAL A 458 21.61 -0.83 -21.27
CA VAL A 458 23.07 -0.96 -21.28
C VAL A 458 23.64 0.45 -21.27
N ARG A 459 24.03 0.93 -20.08
CA ARG A 459 24.65 2.24 -19.93
C ARG A 459 26.08 2.17 -20.44
N SER A 460 26.48 3.18 -21.20
CA SER A 460 27.88 3.31 -21.63
C SER A 460 28.80 3.26 -20.40
N PRO A 461 29.93 2.52 -20.47
CA PRO A 461 30.93 2.47 -19.40
C PRO A 461 31.38 3.85 -18.89
N ILE A 462 31.29 4.88 -19.75
CA ILE A 462 31.62 6.27 -19.41
C ILE A 462 30.61 6.88 -18.44
N VAL A 463 29.30 6.64 -18.67
CA VAL A 463 28.23 7.14 -17.80
C VAL A 463 28.34 6.49 -16.43
N ILE A 464 28.59 5.17 -16.42
CA ILE A 464 28.84 4.43 -15.18
C ILE A 464 30.03 5.03 -14.46
N ALA A 465 31.18 5.21 -15.11
CA ALA A 465 32.38 5.79 -14.49
C ALA A 465 32.15 7.19 -13.88
N LEU A 466 31.35 8.04 -14.54
CA LEU A 466 30.98 9.36 -14.01
C LEU A 466 30.07 9.26 -12.78
N GLU A 467 29.08 8.38 -12.79
CA GLU A 467 28.23 8.11 -11.62
C GLU A 467 29.04 7.55 -10.45
N LEU A 468 29.96 6.60 -10.71
CA LEU A 468 30.89 6.07 -9.70
C LEU A 468 31.73 7.19 -9.06
N LEU A 469 32.21 8.14 -9.86
CA LEU A 469 32.98 9.30 -9.37
C LEU A 469 32.16 10.24 -8.49
N VAL A 470 30.91 10.53 -8.87
CA VAL A 470 29.99 11.35 -8.07
C VAL A 470 29.67 10.67 -6.75
N ILE A 471 29.34 9.38 -6.77
CA ILE A 471 29.07 8.59 -5.55
C ILE A 471 30.31 8.57 -4.65
N ALA A 472 31.50 8.35 -5.20
CA ALA A 472 32.75 8.37 -4.44
C ALA A 472 33.02 9.74 -3.81
N ALA A 473 32.75 10.84 -4.51
CA ALA A 473 32.88 12.20 -3.98
C ALA A 473 31.89 12.46 -2.82
N CYS A 474 30.62 12.06 -2.99
CA CYS A 474 29.60 12.13 -1.93
C CYS A 474 29.99 11.30 -0.70
N PHE A 475 30.53 10.10 -0.90
CA PHE A 475 31.03 9.25 0.19
C PHE A 475 32.18 9.91 0.96
N LEU A 476 33.14 10.50 0.26
CA LEU A 476 34.25 11.21 0.89
C LEU A 476 33.78 12.43 1.69
N LEU A 477 32.79 13.17 1.18
CA LEU A 477 32.16 14.28 1.90
C LEU A 477 31.43 13.79 3.15
N PHE A 478 30.60 12.76 3.05
CA PHE A 478 29.91 12.16 4.20
C PHE A 478 30.88 11.69 5.29
N ARG A 479 31.94 10.98 4.92
CA ARG A 479 32.95 10.50 5.86
C ARG A 479 33.65 11.66 6.58
N ARG A 480 33.85 12.79 5.89
CA ARG A 480 34.42 14.01 6.47
C ARG A 480 33.45 14.68 7.46
N PHE A 481 32.15 14.71 7.17
CA PHE A 481 31.13 15.23 8.09
C PHE A 481 30.99 14.36 9.35
N ARG A 482 30.91 13.04 9.20
CA ARG A 482 30.83 12.11 10.34
C ARG A 482 32.03 12.23 11.29
N ARG A 483 33.24 12.38 10.74
CA ARG A 483 34.47 12.59 11.54
C ARG A 483 34.50 13.93 12.29
N ARG A 484 33.77 14.94 11.83
CA ARG A 484 33.68 16.25 12.48
C ARG A 484 32.59 16.28 13.56
N GLY A 485 31.46 15.62 13.34
CA GLY A 485 30.39 15.51 14.34
C GLY A 485 30.79 14.75 15.61
N GLY A 486 31.64 13.71 15.48
CA GLY A 486 32.10 12.92 16.63
C GLY A 486 33.20 13.57 17.50
N ARG A 487 33.54 14.85 17.27
CA ARG A 487 34.54 15.60 18.09
C ARG A 487 33.93 16.79 18.85
N ALA A 488 32.61 16.96 18.79
CA ALA A 488 31.90 18.06 19.44
C ALA A 488 31.04 17.61 20.64
N GLY A 489 31.29 16.40 21.16
CA GLY A 489 30.67 15.86 22.38
C GLY A 489 31.70 15.65 23.46
#